data_AF-A0A6P0M8A8-F1
#
_entry.id   AF-A0A6P0M8A8-F1
#
_cell.length_a   1.000
_cell.length_b   1.000
_cell.length_c   1.000
_cell.angle_alpha   90.00
_cell.angle_beta   90.00
_cell.angle_gamma   90.00
#
_symmetry.space_group_name_H-M   'P 1'
#
loop_
_entity.id
_entity.type
_entity.pdbx_description
1 polymer ?
#
loop_
_entity_poly.entity_id
_entity_poly.type
_entity_poly.pdbx_seq_one_letter_code
_entity_poly.pdbx_strand_id
1 'polypeptide(L)' 'PMPMLRPPDVIKVGEEGVILDRRPGGYWGVRFSRGAFLIDSQYIELVQEENPKP' A
#
# COMPACT_ATOMS: atom_id res chain seq x y z
N PRO A 1 -6.78 -24.89 10.22
CA PRO A 1 -5.63 -23.97 9.97
C PRO A 1 -5.86 -22.62 10.68
N MET A 2 -4.96 -22.20 11.56
CA MET A 2 -5.06 -20.89 12.20
C MET A 2 -4.61 -19.80 11.20
N PRO A 3 -5.38 -18.72 11.02
CA PRO A 3 -4.93 -17.59 10.21
C PRO A 3 -3.70 -16.98 10.87
N MET A 4 -2.56 -17.04 10.20
CA MET A 4 -1.34 -16.39 10.66
C MET A 4 -1.46 -14.89 10.39
N LEU A 5 -1.38 -14.08 11.45
CA LEU A 5 -1.18 -12.65 11.31
C LEU A 5 0.18 -12.44 10.63
N ARG A 6 0.21 -11.56 9.62
CA ARG A 6 1.48 -11.12 9.05
C ARG A 6 2.23 -10.31 10.12
N PRO A 7 3.57 -10.42 10.19
CA PRO A 7 4.37 -9.56 11.03
C PRO A 7 4.07 -8.08 10.75
N PRO A 8 4.15 -7.18 11.75
CA PRO A 8 3.87 -5.76 11.56
C PRO A 8 4.88 -5.08 10.63
N ASP A 9 6.09 -5.62 10.52
CA ASP A 9 7.23 -4.98 9.82
C ASP A 9 7.29 -5.31 8.32
N VAL A 10 6.21 -5.84 7.74
CA VAL A 10 6.22 -6.35 6.36
C VAL A 10 6.23 -5.22 5.32
N ILE A 11 5.69 -4.05 5.66
CA ILE A 11 5.73 -2.85 4.81
C ILE A 11 6.45 -1.74 5.57
N LYS A 12 7.35 -1.03 4.90
CA LYS A 12 8.05 0.11 5.48
C LYS A 12 7.31 1.41 5.18
N VAL A 13 7.43 2.40 6.08
CA VAL A 13 6.96 3.77 5.80
C VAL A 13 7.74 4.33 4.60
N GLY A 14 7.03 4.92 3.65
CA GLY A 14 7.59 5.42 2.39
C GLY A 14 7.82 4.34 1.33
N GLU A 15 7.42 3.08 1.56
CA GLU A 15 7.42 2.08 0.49
C GLU A 15 6.34 2.43 -0.55
N GLU A 16 6.73 2.48 -1.82
CA GLU A 16 5.83 2.75 -2.93
C GLU A 16 5.14 1.46 -3.40
N GLY A 17 3.90 1.60 -3.86
CA GLY A 17 3.10 0.47 -4.33
C GLY A 17 2.06 0.90 -5.35
N VAL A 18 1.34 -0.08 -5.89
CA VAL A 18 0.31 0.14 -6.91
C VAL A 18 -1.07 -0.13 -6.33
N ILE A 19 -2.01 0.79 -6.55
CA ILE A 19 -3.42 0.60 -6.19
C ILE A 19 -4.02 -0.49 -7.08
N LEU A 20 -4.61 -1.51 -6.47
CA LEU A 20 -5.32 -2.60 -7.13
C LEU A 20 -6.83 -2.36 -7.18
N ASP A 21 -7.41 -1.96 -6.04
CA ASP A 21 -8.85 -1.77 -5.89
C ASP A 21 -9.17 -0.72 -4.82
N ARG A 22 -10.33 -0.06 -4.98
CA ARG A 22 -10.91 0.83 -3.97
C ARG A 22 -12.04 0.10 -3.26
N ARG A 23 -12.03 0.12 -1.92
CA ARG A 23 -13.07 -0.48 -1.08
C ARG A 23 -13.90 0.59 -0.36
N PRO A 24 -15.16 0.27 0.00
CA PRO A 24 -15.97 1.14 0.84
C PRO A 24 -15.25 1.51 2.15
N GLY A 25 -15.61 2.67 2.71
CA GLY A 25 -15.02 3.15 3.97
C GLY A 25 -13.65 3.79 3.85
N GLY A 26 -13.17 4.07 2.63
CA GLY A 26 -11.90 4.77 2.41
C GLY A 26 -10.67 3.85 2.45
N TYR A 27 -10.86 2.56 2.20
CA TYR A 27 -9.75 1.60 2.12
C TYR A 27 -9.33 1.32 0.68
N TRP A 28 -8.07 0.95 0.51
CA TRP A 28 -7.45 0.63 -0.75
C TRP A 28 -6.73 -0.70 -0.66
N GLY A 29 -6.91 -1.55 -1.67
CA GLY A 29 -6.02 -2.67 -1.91
C GLY A 29 -4.75 -2.14 -2.58
N VAL A 30 -3.60 -2.25 -1.91
CA VAL A 30 -2.31 -1.77 -2.43
C VAL A 30 -1.35 -2.95 -2.54
N ARG A 31 -0.70 -3.09 -3.71
CA ARG A 31 0.35 -4.07 -3.96
C ARG A 31 1.72 -3.44 -3.72
N PHE A 32 2.41 -3.93 -2.71
CA PHE A 32 3.82 -3.65 -2.43
C PHE A 32 4.69 -4.82 -2.89
N SER A 33 6.01 -4.70 -2.72
CA SER A 33 6.97 -5.76 -3.03
C SER A 33 6.64 -7.07 -2.31
N ARG A 34 6.28 -6.98 -1.02
CA ARG A 34 6.03 -8.12 -0.11
C ARG A 34 4.61 -8.69 -0.14
N GLY A 35 3.68 -8.11 -0.89
CA GLY A 35 2.32 -8.62 -0.98
C GLY A 35 1.28 -7.55 -1.30
N ALA A 36 0.00 -7.95 -1.28
CA ALA A 36 -1.12 -7.04 -1.29
C ALA A 36 -1.69 -6.86 0.13
N PHE A 37 -2.10 -5.64 0.43
CA PHE A 37 -2.57 -5.21 1.76
C PHE A 37 -3.74 -4.25 1.62
N LEU A 38 -4.60 -4.26 2.64
CA LEU A 38 -5.68 -3.29 2.76
C LEU A 38 -5.18 -2.11 3.60
N ILE A 39 -5.18 -0.91 3.02
CA ILE A 39 -4.63 0.30 3.63
C ILE A 39 -5.71 1.38 3.67
N ASP A 40 -5.81 2.12 4.78
CA ASP A 40 -6.70 3.28 4.89
C ASP A 40 -6.12 4.48 4.13
N SER A 41 -6.99 5.30 3.53
CA SER A 41 -6.63 6.49 2.76
C SER A 41 -5.67 7.44 3.50
N GLN A 42 -5.73 7.52 4.83
CA GLN A 42 -4.88 8.40 5.62
C GLN A 42 -3.39 8.00 5.65
N TYR A 43 -3.06 6.76 5.26
CA TYR A 43 -1.69 6.22 5.30
C TYR A 43 -1.03 6.12 3.92
N ILE A 44 -1.67 6.63 2.88
CA ILE A 44 -1.11 6.64 1.53
C ILE A 44 -1.24 8.05 0.93
N GLU A 45 -0.29 8.36 0.06
CA GLU A 45 -0.34 9.53 -0.79
C GLU A 45 0.02 9.14 -2.22
N LEU A 46 -0.38 9.97 -3.18
CA LEU A 46 0.04 9.76 -4.57
C LEU A 46 1.53 10.06 -4.67
N VAL A 47 2.29 9.10 -5.18
CA VAL A 47 3.69 9.33 -5.54
C VAL A 47 3.70 10.34 -6.68
N GLN A 48 4.30 11.49 -6.43
CA GLN A 48 4.57 12.45 -7.48
C GLN A 48 5.77 11.93 -8.27
N GLU A 49 5.58 11.67 -9.56
CA GLU A 49 6.70 11.42 -10.44
C GLU A 49 7.47 12.75 -10.54
N GLU A 50 8.62 12.82 -9.85
CA GLU A 50 9.51 13.96 -9.92
C GLU A 50 9.99 14.04 -11.38
N ASN A 51 9.33 14.92 -12.13
CA ASN A 51 9.43 15.17 -13.55
C ASN A 51 10.81 14.75 -14.10
N PRO A 52 10.92 13.79 -15.04
CA PRO A 52 12.21 13.40 -15.59
C PRO A 52 12.88 14.66 -16.12
N LYS A 53 14.01 15.02 -15.50
CA LYS A 53 14.80 16.19 -15.88
C LYS A 53 15.03 16.09 -17.39
N PRO A 54 14.72 17.15 -18.17
CA PRO A 54 14.87 17.12 -19.63
C PRO A 54 16.31 16.86 -20.06
#